data_AF-A0A1B6FE54-F1
#
_entry.id   AF-A0A1B6FE54-F1
#
_cell.length_a   1.000
_cell.length_b   1.000
_cell.length_c   1.000
_cell.angle_alpha   90.00
_cell.angle_beta   90.00
_cell.angle_gamma   90.00
#
_symmetry.space_group_name_H-M   'P 1'
#
loop_
_entity.id
_entity.type
_entity.pdbx_description
1 polymer ?
#
loop_
_entity_poly.entity_id
_entity_poly.type
_entity_poly.pdbx_seq_one_letter_code
_entity_poly.pdbx_strand_id
1 'polypeptide(L)'
;DREAQSMFTLILKAVDSGMPQLWTLTTLQVTVLDVNDNPPEFLSRSYAITVPENISVSSEIVKVDAISKDTGVNAQIIYSIVEGNEQGKFDLHPITGMISVVQQIDYEQTKWYLLTVLATDQGLPP
;
A
#
# COMPACT_ATOMS: atom_id res chain seq x y z
N ASP A 1 14.58 12.66 -3.06
CA ASP A 1 13.51 11.96 -2.37
C ASP A 1 12.21 12.62 -2.77
N ARG A 2 11.40 11.92 -3.56
CA ARG A 2 10.15 12.45 -4.12
C ARG A 2 9.06 12.48 -3.04
N GLU A 3 9.11 11.53 -2.13
CA GLU A 3 8.22 11.33 -0.98
C GLU A 3 8.35 12.51 -0.01
N ALA A 4 9.55 13.09 0.10
CA ALA A 4 9.79 14.34 0.83
C ALA A 4 9.41 15.60 0.02
N GLN A 5 9.77 15.65 -1.27
CA GLN A 5 9.51 16.80 -2.13
C GLN A 5 9.40 16.42 -3.61
N SER A 6 8.19 16.56 -4.17
CA SER A 6 7.89 16.17 -5.55
C SER A 6 8.09 17.27 -6.60
N MET A 7 8.33 18.52 -6.17
CA MET A 7 8.45 19.66 -7.08
C MET A 7 9.41 20.74 -6.55
N PHE A 8 10.20 21.30 -7.46
CA PHE A 8 11.05 22.46 -7.21
C PHE A 8 10.69 23.58 -8.19
N THR A 9 10.63 24.81 -7.67
CA THR A 9 10.44 26.02 -8.47
C THR A 9 11.69 26.85 -8.40
N LEU A 10 12.37 27.01 -9.53
CA LEU A 10 13.60 27.77 -9.68
C LEU A 10 13.32 29.07 -10.44
N ILE A 11 13.84 30.18 -9.94
CA ILE A 11 13.80 31.46 -10.65
C ILE A 11 15.13 31.62 -11.38
N LEU A 12 15.07 31.64 -12.71
CA LEU A 12 16.23 31.85 -13.56
C LEU A 12 16.34 33.33 -13.91
N LYS A 13 17.54 33.90 -13.79
CA LYS A 13 17.83 35.28 -14.18
C LYS A 13 18.76 35.28 -15.38
N ALA A 14 18.33 35.91 -16.46
CA ALA A 14 19.19 36.24 -17.60
C ALA A 14 19.59 37.71 -17.49
N VAL A 15 20.89 38.01 -17.66
CA VAL A 15 21.45 39.36 -17.58
C VAL A 15 22.31 39.58 -18.82
N ASP A 16 22.14 40.73 -19.48
CA ASP A 16 23.02 41.11 -20.58
C ASP A 16 24.33 41.74 -20.08
N SER A 17 25.27 42.01 -20.99
CA SER A 17 26.55 42.66 -20.67
C SER A 17 26.55 44.17 -20.96
N GLY A 18 25.37 44.79 -21.07
CA GLY A 18 25.23 46.21 -21.41
C GLY A 18 25.64 47.16 -20.28
N MET A 19 25.71 48.46 -20.58
CA MET A 19 25.79 49.54 -19.59
C MET A 19 24.71 50.58 -19.88
N PRO A 20 23.62 50.65 -19.09
CA PRO A 20 23.31 49.80 -17.94
C PRO A 20 22.95 48.36 -18.36
N GLN A 21 23.15 47.40 -17.44
CA GLN A 21 22.75 46.01 -17.67
C GLN A 21 21.22 45.87 -17.59
N LEU A 22 20.65 45.12 -18.54
CA LEU A 22 19.27 44.67 -18.48
C LEU A 22 19.19 43.22 -18.01
N TRP A 23 18.07 42.87 -17.38
CA TRP A 23 17.82 41.50 -16.94
C TRP A 23 16.35 41.14 -17.06
N THR A 24 16.10 39.83 -17.15
CA THR A 24 14.76 39.24 -17.10
C THR A 24 14.76 38.01 -16.20
N LEU A 25 13.58 37.65 -15.68
CA LEU A 25 13.37 36.46 -14.88
C LEU A 25 12.44 35.52 -15.63
N THR A 26 12.66 34.22 -15.47
CA THR A 26 11.71 33.19 -15.84
C THR A 26 11.66 32.11 -14.77
N THR A 27 10.57 31.33 -14.75
CA THR A 27 10.37 30.25 -13.79
C THR A 27 10.61 28.91 -14.46
N LEU A 28 11.42 28.07 -13.84
CA LEU A 28 11.61 26.66 -14.19
C LEU A 28 10.96 25.80 -13.12
N GLN A 29 10.04 24.94 -13.52
CA GLN A 29 9.41 23.95 -12.66
C GLN A 29 10.05 22.60 -12.92
N VAL A 30 10.62 22.00 -11.88
CA VAL A 30 11.21 20.66 -11.92
C VAL A 30 10.30 19.72 -11.16
N THR A 31 9.79 18.69 -11.83
CA THR A 31 9.00 17.62 -11.20
C THR A 31 9.88 16.41 -10.99
N VAL A 32 9.88 15.87 -9.77
CA VAL A 32 10.57 14.63 -9.44
C VAL A 32 9.64 13.47 -9.77
N LEU A 33 10.13 12.50 -10.54
CA LEU A 33 9.39 11.28 -10.85
C LEU A 33 9.52 10.27 -9.71
N ASP A 34 8.46 9.48 -9.52
CA ASP A 34 8.38 8.40 -8.55
C ASP A 34 9.18 7.18 -9.00
N VAL A 35 9.79 6.50 -8.03
CA VAL A 35 10.45 5.19 -8.18
C VAL A 35 9.84 4.29 -7.11
N ASN A 36 9.68 3.00 -7.38
CA ASN A 36 9.16 2.06 -6.37
C ASN A 36 10.26 1.74 -5.36
N ASP A 37 10.37 2.55 -4.31
CA ASP A 37 11.37 2.40 -3.25
C ASP A 37 10.80 2.36 -1.83
N ASN A 38 9.46 2.37 -1.69
CA ASN A 38 8.77 2.20 -0.42
C ASN A 38 7.81 0.99 -0.46
N PRO A 39 8.22 -0.18 0.07
CA PRO A 39 7.37 -1.35 0.09
C PRO A 39 6.15 -1.14 1.01
N PRO A 40 5.05 -1.90 0.80
CA PRO A 40 3.87 -1.83 1.64
C PRO A 40 4.16 -2.17 3.11
N GLU A 41 3.64 -1.33 4.01
CA GLU A 41 3.72 -1.53 5.46
C GLU A 41 2.32 -1.71 6.05
N PHE A 42 2.08 -2.82 6.76
CA PHE A 42 0.84 -3.02 7.51
C PHE A 42 0.72 -2.02 8.66
N LEU A 43 -0.49 -1.47 8.85
CA LEU A 43 -0.80 -0.54 9.95
C LEU A 43 -0.72 -1.19 11.33
N SER A 44 -0.95 -2.51 11.39
CA SER A 44 -0.86 -3.32 12.61
C SER A 44 0.09 -4.49 12.38
N ARG A 45 0.95 -4.78 13.38
CA ARG A 45 1.91 -5.90 13.32
C ARG A 45 1.26 -7.27 13.43
N SER A 46 0.10 -7.35 14.08
CA SER A 46 -0.67 -8.57 14.21
C SER A 46 -2.14 -8.24 14.42
N TYR A 47 -3.01 -9.15 13.96
CA TYR A 47 -4.45 -9.09 14.13
C TYR A 47 -4.87 -10.32 14.93
N ALA A 48 -5.56 -10.11 16.05
CA ALA A 48 -6.11 -11.18 16.87
C ALA A 48 -7.61 -10.95 17.05
N ILE A 49 -8.41 -11.90 16.57
CA ILE A 49 -9.87 -11.82 16.60
C ILE A 49 -10.45 -13.13 17.12
N THR A 50 -11.63 -13.05 17.74
CA THR A 50 -12.41 -14.21 18.16
C THR A 50 -13.62 -14.32 17.26
N VAL A 51 -13.80 -15.47 16.62
CA VAL A 51 -14.91 -15.75 15.71
C VAL A 51 -15.76 -16.86 16.30
N PRO A 52 -17.10 -16.70 16.39
CA PRO A 52 -17.95 -17.79 16.85
C PRO A 52 -18.03 -18.88 15.77
N GLU A 53 -17.99 -20.15 16.17
CA GLU A 53 -17.96 -21.26 15.20
C GLU A 53 -19.22 -21.34 14.33
N ASN A 54 -20.36 -20.88 14.86
CA ASN A 54 -21.63 -20.81 14.15
C ASN A 54 -21.75 -19.57 13.24
N ILE A 55 -20.65 -18.87 12.96
CA ILE A 55 -20.62 -17.75 12.03
C ILE A 55 -21.14 -18.17 10.66
N SER A 56 -21.92 -17.30 10.03
CA SER A 56 -22.44 -17.57 8.69
C SER A 56 -21.30 -17.55 7.68
N VAL A 57 -21.32 -18.48 6.72
CA VAL A 57 -20.49 -18.39 5.52
C VAL A 57 -20.74 -17.04 4.83
N SER A 58 -19.70 -16.52 4.18
CA SER A 58 -19.56 -15.17 3.61
C SER A 58 -19.55 -14.01 4.62
N SER A 59 -19.42 -14.27 5.92
CA SER A 59 -19.27 -13.20 6.91
C SER A 59 -17.86 -12.62 6.89
N GLU A 60 -17.77 -11.31 6.85
CA GLU A 60 -16.53 -10.55 7.02
C GLU A 60 -16.08 -10.57 8.48
N ILE A 61 -14.82 -10.88 8.75
CA ILE A 61 -14.30 -11.08 10.12
C ILE A 61 -13.25 -10.07 10.53
N VAL A 62 -12.36 -9.66 9.62
CA VAL A 62 -11.35 -8.64 9.88
C VAL A 62 -10.87 -8.02 8.59
N LYS A 63 -10.59 -6.72 8.64
CA LYS A 63 -9.93 -6.01 7.57
C LYS A 63 -8.45 -5.80 7.93
N VAL A 64 -7.55 -6.22 7.06
CA VAL A 64 -6.13 -5.87 7.13
C VAL A 64 -5.88 -4.64 6.26
N ASP A 65 -4.97 -3.77 6.71
CA ASP A 65 -4.67 -2.52 6.04
C ASP A 65 -3.15 -2.33 5.97
N ALA A 66 -2.63 -2.12 4.76
CA ALA A 66 -1.26 -1.73 4.48
C ALA A 66 -1.21 -0.43 3.67
N ILE A 67 -0.10 0.29 3.78
CA ILE A 67 0.15 1.55 3.08
C ILE A 67 1.52 1.55 2.42
N SER A 68 1.64 2.18 1.25
CA SER A 68 2.92 2.53 0.61
C SER A 68 3.03 4.05 0.53
N LYS A 69 4.26 4.57 0.59
CA LYS A 69 4.56 6.01 0.48
C LYS A 69 4.77 6.47 -0.96
N ASP A 70 4.89 5.52 -1.89
CA ASP A 70 5.05 5.78 -3.31
C ASP A 70 3.75 6.34 -3.90
N THR A 71 3.69 6.54 -5.22
CA THR A 71 2.48 7.04 -5.88
C THR A 71 2.08 6.28 -7.13
N GLY A 72 0.81 6.43 -7.51
CA GLY A 72 0.26 5.76 -8.68
C GLY A 72 0.31 4.25 -8.53
N VAL A 73 0.86 3.56 -9.52
CA VAL A 73 0.95 2.09 -9.56
C VAL A 73 1.86 1.54 -8.46
N ASN A 74 2.93 2.27 -8.10
CA ASN A 74 3.86 1.88 -7.03
C ASN A 74 3.20 1.89 -5.63
N ALA A 75 2.06 2.59 -5.48
CA ALA A 75 1.27 2.59 -4.25
C ALA A 75 0.04 1.66 -4.29
N GLN A 76 -0.21 0.98 -5.42
CA GLN A 76 -1.36 0.06 -5.52
C GLN A 76 -1.01 -1.26 -4.85
N ILE A 77 -1.72 -1.59 -3.77
CA ILE A 77 -1.44 -2.79 -2.96
C ILE A 77 -2.42 -3.90 -3.33
N ILE A 78 -1.88 -5.11 -3.48
CA ILE A 78 -2.62 -6.36 -3.61
C ILE A 78 -2.32 -7.24 -2.39
N TYR A 79 -3.38 -7.72 -1.75
CA TYR A 79 -3.31 -8.60 -0.59
C TYR A 79 -3.50 -10.07 -0.99
N SER A 80 -2.77 -10.96 -0.32
CA SER A 80 -2.91 -12.41 -0.47
C SER A 80 -2.66 -13.15 0.84
N ILE A 81 -3.32 -14.30 1.02
CA ILE A 81 -2.99 -15.23 2.11
C ILE A 81 -1.93 -16.18 1.56
N VAL A 82 -0.77 -16.25 2.22
CA VAL A 82 0.35 -17.09 1.78
C VAL A 82 0.51 -18.35 2.62
N GLU A 83 0.02 -18.37 3.87
CA GLU A 83 0.08 -19.54 4.75
C GLU A 83 -1.11 -19.56 5.73
N GLY A 84 -1.42 -20.73 6.30
CA GLY A 84 -2.40 -20.89 7.39
C GLY A 84 -3.85 -21.09 6.96
N ASN A 85 -4.11 -21.12 5.65
CA ASN A 85 -5.42 -21.35 5.06
C ASN A 85 -5.46 -22.63 4.22
N GLU A 86 -4.72 -23.67 4.63
CA GLU A 86 -4.60 -24.95 3.89
C GLU A 86 -5.96 -25.67 3.76
N GLN A 87 -6.87 -25.39 4.69
CA GLN A 87 -8.24 -25.93 4.68
C GLN A 87 -9.22 -25.11 3.80
N GLY A 88 -8.79 -23.96 3.26
CA GLY A 88 -9.62 -23.09 2.42
C GLY A 88 -10.85 -22.54 3.14
N LYS A 89 -10.72 -22.23 4.43
CA LYS A 89 -11.82 -21.73 5.28
C LYS A 89 -12.05 -20.23 5.14
N PHE A 90 -11.01 -19.50 4.73
CA PHE A 90 -11.03 -18.06 4.61
C PHE A 90 -10.79 -17.62 3.17
N ASP A 91 -11.35 -16.47 2.82
CA ASP A 91 -11.02 -15.74 1.61
C ASP A 91 -10.56 -14.33 1.99
N LEU A 92 -9.67 -13.76 1.18
CA LEU A 92 -9.13 -12.42 1.37
C LEU A 92 -9.35 -11.62 0.10
N HIS A 93 -10.13 -10.55 0.23
CA HIS A 93 -10.38 -9.67 -0.89
C HIS A 93 -9.09 -8.90 -1.26
N PRO A 94 -8.57 -9.03 -2.50
CA PRO A 94 -7.22 -8.60 -2.86
C PRO A 94 -7.02 -7.08 -2.86
N ILE A 95 -8.09 -6.30 -3.01
CA ILE A 95 -8.03 -4.83 -3.03
C ILE A 95 -8.39 -4.22 -1.67
N THR A 96 -9.43 -4.72 -1.00
CA THR A 96 -9.94 -4.12 0.25
C THR A 96 -9.24 -4.64 1.49
N GLY A 97 -8.51 -5.75 1.41
CA GLY A 97 -7.90 -6.40 2.57
C GLY A 97 -8.92 -7.07 3.50
N MET A 98 -10.17 -7.25 3.06
CA MET A 98 -11.21 -7.87 3.89
C MET A 98 -11.07 -9.38 3.90
N ILE A 99 -10.92 -9.97 5.08
CA ILE A 99 -10.95 -11.41 5.30
C ILE A 99 -12.37 -11.83 5.64
N SER A 100 -12.85 -12.86 4.96
CA SER A 100 -14.18 -13.45 5.17
C SER A 100 -14.10 -14.96 5.36
N VAL A 101 -15.12 -15.53 5.99
CA VAL A 101 -15.28 -16.98 6.15
C VAL A 101 -16.00 -17.53 4.93
N VAL A 102 -15.42 -18.49 4.21
CA VAL A 102 -16.04 -19.11 3.02
C VAL A 102 -16.50 -20.54 3.24
N GLN A 103 -16.15 -21.14 4.38
CA GLN A 103 -16.65 -22.44 4.80
C GLN A 103 -16.91 -22.45 6.31
N GLN A 104 -17.76 -23.36 6.78
CA GLN A 104 -17.96 -23.56 8.21
C GLN A 104 -16.64 -23.88 8.91
N ILE A 105 -16.45 -23.21 10.05
CA ILE A 105 -15.39 -23.45 11.02
C ILE A 105 -15.97 -24.26 12.17
N ASP A 106 -15.17 -25.14 12.75
CA ASP A 106 -15.57 -26.07 13.81
C ASP A 106 -14.46 -26.07 14.85
N TYR A 107 -14.79 -25.67 16.08
CA TYR A 107 -13.82 -25.52 17.15
C TYR A 107 -13.23 -26.88 17.59
N GLU A 108 -14.01 -27.97 17.52
CA GLU A 108 -13.53 -29.31 17.84
C GLU A 108 -12.50 -29.80 16.81
N GLN A 109 -12.61 -29.38 15.56
CA GLN A 109 -11.65 -29.71 14.50
C GLN A 109 -10.41 -28.83 14.53
N THR A 110 -10.57 -27.51 14.66
CA THR A 110 -9.45 -26.55 14.63
C THR A 110 -9.73 -25.39 15.57
N LYS A 111 -8.99 -25.35 16.68
CA LYS A 111 -9.20 -24.37 17.75
C LYS A 111 -8.77 -22.95 17.40
N TRP A 112 -7.78 -22.81 16.52
CA TRP A 112 -7.27 -21.52 16.07
C TRP A 112 -6.65 -21.64 14.68
N TYR A 113 -6.68 -20.52 13.96
CA TYR A 113 -6.04 -20.36 12.66
C TYR A 113 -5.02 -19.22 12.76
N LEU A 114 -3.85 -19.41 12.15
CA LEU A 114 -2.82 -18.39 12.03
C LEU A 114 -2.59 -18.12 10.56
N LEU A 115 -3.19 -17.04 10.06
CA LEU A 115 -3.08 -16.65 8.66
C LEU A 115 -1.86 -15.73 8.48
N THR A 116 -0.97 -16.11 7.56
CA THR A 116 0.10 -15.21 7.10
C THR A 116 -0.41 -14.47 5.86
N VAL A 117 -0.49 -13.15 5.95
CA VAL A 117 -0.96 -12.26 4.88
C VAL A 117 0.23 -11.51 4.30
N LEU A 118 0.33 -11.50 2.97
CA LEU A 118 1.29 -10.70 2.21
C LEU A 118 0.58 -9.51 1.56
N ALA A 119 1.19 -8.33 1.65
CA ALA A 119 0.84 -7.15 0.87
C ALA A 119 1.97 -6.88 -0.12
N THR A 120 1.65 -6.80 -1.41
CA THR A 120 2.61 -6.51 -2.49
C THR A 120 2.11 -5.31 -3.26
N ASP A 121 2.98 -4.33 -3.54
CA ASP A 121 2.62 -3.24 -4.43
C ASP A 121 2.56 -3.71 -5.89
N GLN A 122 2.30 -2.81 -6.83
CA GLN A 122 2.28 -3.14 -8.27
C GLN A 122 3.43 -2.45 -9.02
N GLY A 123 4.39 -1.86 -8.30
CA GLY A 123 5.54 -1.19 -8.88
C GLY A 123 6.61 -2.15 -9.38
N LEU A 124 7.67 -1.60 -9.96
CA LEU A 124 8.83 -2.35 -10.45
C LEU A 124 10.12 -1.77 -9.84
N PRO A 125 10.98 -2.60 -9.21
CA PRO A 125 10.74 -4.00 -8.85
C PRO A 125 9.57 -4.13 -7.84
N PRO A 126 8.82 -5.25 -7.84
CA PRO A 126 7.74 -5.48 -6.90
C PRO A 126 8.24 -5.86 -5.49
#